data_AF-A0A538NRB6-F1
#
_entry.id   AF-A0A538NRB6-F1
#
_cell.length_a   1.000
_cell.length_b   1.000
_cell.length_c   1.000
_cell.angle_alpha   90.00
_cell.angle_beta   90.00
_cell.angle_gamma   90.00
#
_symmetry.space_group_name_H-M   'P 1'
#
loop_
_entity.id
_entity.type
_entity.pdbx_description
1 polymer ?
#
loop_
_entity_poly.entity_id
_entity_poly.type
_entity_poly.pdbx_seq_one_letter_code
_entity_poly.pdbx_strand_id
1 'polypeptide(L)' 'MFTKTKDFLGEVKVELQKASWPWEPKEKGIRRYKELTDSTLVVIIAMLLLGGYVALFDFLLVNFVHFFTRLH' A
#
# COMPACT_ATOMS: atom_id res chain seq x y z
N MET A 1 -40.61 11.89 -0.26
CA MET A 1 -39.18 11.96 0.11
C MET A 1 -38.72 10.71 0.85
N PHE A 2 -39.42 10.27 1.91
CA PHE A 2 -39.07 9.07 2.69
C PHE A 2 -38.93 7.76 1.91
N THR A 3 -39.68 7.58 0.82
CA THR A 3 -39.58 6.37 -0.03
C THR A 3 -38.25 6.32 -0.77
N LYS A 4 -37.84 7.42 -1.42
CA LYS A 4 -36.58 7.49 -2.17
C LYS A 4 -35.34 7.26 -1.31
N THR A 5 -35.33 7.74 -0.07
CA THR A 5 -34.20 7.50 0.84
C THR A 5 -34.20 6.07 1.40
N LYS A 6 -35.35 5.40 1.50
CA LYS A 6 -35.39 3.95 1.79
C LYS A 6 -34.85 3.12 0.63
N ASP A 7 -35.21 3.47 -0.60
CA ASP A 7 -34.73 2.78 -1.81
C ASP A 7 -33.20 2.93 -1.95
N PHE A 8 -32.68 4.15 -1.76
CA PHE A 8 -31.24 4.43 -1.76
C PHE A 8 -30.48 3.62 -0.70
N LEU A 9 -31.00 3.53 0.53
CA LEU A 9 -30.37 2.72 1.58
C LEU A 9 -30.42 1.22 1.27
N GLY A 10 -31.47 0.76 0.58
CA GLY A 10 -31.57 -0.60 0.06
C GLY A 10 -30.48 -0.90 -0.96
N GLU A 11 -30.28 -0.02 -1.94
CA GLU A 11 -29.23 -0.13 -2.96
C GLU A 11 -27.83 -0.08 -2.36
N VAL A 12 -27.57 0.88 -1.46
CA VAL A 12 -26.27 1.00 -0.77
C VAL A 12 -25.95 -0.28 0.00
N LYS A 13 -26.94 -0.90 0.66
CA LYS A 13 -26.73 -2.17 1.37
C LYS A 13 -26.34 -3.30 0.41
N VAL A 14 -26.96 -3.38 -0.76
CA VAL A 14 -26.65 -4.39 -1.78
C VAL A 14 -25.24 -4.21 -2.33
N GLU A 15 -24.83 -2.98 -2.61
CA GLU A 15 -23.46 -2.70 -3.07
C GLU A 15 -22.42 -2.90 -1.97
N LEU A 16 -22.73 -2.53 -0.72
CA LEU A 16 -21.85 -2.72 0.42
C LEU A 16 -21.57 -4.20 0.71
N GLN A 17 -22.48 -5.11 0.35
CA GLN A 17 -22.27 -6.55 0.45
C GLN A 17 -21.28 -7.10 -0.59
N LYS A 18 -21.09 -6.39 -1.70
CA LYS A 18 -20.10 -6.76 -2.73
C LYS A 18 -18.70 -6.24 -2.41
N ALA A 19 -18.59 -5.26 -1.51
CA ALA A 19 -17.32 -4.69 -1.12
C ALA A 19 -16.49 -5.71 -0.32
N SER A 20 -15.22 -5.87 -0.69
CA SER A 20 -14.23 -6.56 0.13
C SER A 20 -13.92 -5.70 1.35
N TRP A 21 -14.40 -6.10 2.52
CA TRP A 21 -14.07 -5.39 3.75
C TRP A 21 -12.63 -5.70 4.17
N PRO A 22 -11.87 -4.72 4.65
CA PRO A 22 -10.48 -4.87 5.10
C PRO A 22 -10.27 -5.83 6.28
N TRP A 23 -11.33 -6.51 6.73
CA TRP A 23 -11.28 -7.41 7.85
C TRP A 23 -12.21 -8.61 7.65
N GLU A 24 -11.75 -9.79 8.06
CA GLU A 24 -12.56 -11.02 8.03
C GLU A 24 -13.26 -11.27 9.36
N PRO A 25 -14.60 -11.17 9.45
CA PRO A 25 -15.33 -11.31 10.71
C PRO A 25 -15.28 -12.72 11.31
N LYS A 26 -14.83 -13.72 10.53
CA LYS A 26 -14.66 -15.12 10.98
C LYS A 26 -13.38 -15.34 11.78
N GLU A 27 -12.37 -14.48 11.61
CA GLU A 27 -11.08 -14.65 12.27
C GLU A 27 -10.93 -13.70 13.46
N LYS A 28 -10.46 -14.21 14.60
CA LYS A 28 -10.22 -13.43 15.82
C LYS A 28 -8.78 -12.90 15.85
N GLY A 29 -8.61 -11.65 16.30
CA GLY A 29 -7.31 -11.03 16.55
C GLY A 29 -6.67 -10.43 15.29
N ILE A 30 -5.33 -10.49 15.23
CA ILE A 30 -4.52 -9.83 14.18
C ILE A 30 -4.75 -10.46 12.80
N ARG A 31 -5.11 -11.75 12.75
CA ARG A 31 -5.41 -12.46 11.50
C ARG A 31 -6.64 -11.93 10.76
N ARG A 32 -7.50 -11.17 11.45
CA ARG A 32 -8.64 -10.46 10.85
C ARG A 32 -8.21 -9.54 9.71
N TYR A 33 -7.01 -8.97 9.76
CA TYR A 33 -6.48 -8.01 8.77
C TYR A 33 -5.43 -8.64 7.84
N LYS A 34 -5.54 -9.94 7.55
CA LYS A 34 -4.53 -10.67 6.79
C LYS A 34 -4.32 -10.07 5.38
N GLU A 35 -5.40 -9.79 4.65
CA GLU A 35 -5.31 -9.17 3.31
C GLU A 35 -4.66 -7.78 3.36
N LEU A 36 -4.95 -7.00 4.40
CA LEU A 36 -4.35 -5.68 4.62
C LEU A 36 -2.87 -5.77 4.93
N THR A 37 -2.50 -6.69 5.81
CA THR A 37 -1.11 -6.91 6.20
C THR A 37 -0.29 -7.40 5.01
N ASP A 38 -0.85 -8.33 4.22
CA ASP A 38 -0.18 -8.88 3.03
C ASP A 38 0.05 -7.79 1.96
N SER A 39 -0.99 -7.01 1.66
CA SER A 39 -0.90 -5.90 0.70
C SER A 39 0.10 -4.83 1.15
N THR A 40 0.10 -4.47 2.43
CA THR A 40 1.01 -3.45 2.97
C THR A 40 2.45 -3.96 3.01
N LEU A 41 2.67 -5.24 3.34
CA LEU A 41 3.99 -5.84 3.41
C LEU A 41 4.67 -5.88 2.03
N VAL A 42 3.93 -6.21 0.98
CA VAL A 42 4.44 -6.17 -0.40
C VAL A 42 4.90 -4.75 -0.77
N VAL A 43 4.09 -3.74 -0.44
CA VAL A 43 4.45 -2.34 -0.73
C VAL A 43 5.69 -1.90 0.04
N ILE A 44 5.83 -2.30 1.30
CA ILE A 44 7.03 -2.01 2.11
C ILE A 44 8.28 -2.63 1.47
N ILE A 45 8.21 -3.90 1.05
CA ILE A 45 9.33 -4.58 0.39
C ILE A 45 9.71 -3.86 -0.91
N ALA A 46 8.73 -3.48 -1.72
CA ALA A 46 8.96 -2.75 -2.96
C ALA A 46 9.64 -1.39 -2.71
N MET A 47 9.18 -0.64 -1.69
CA MET A 47 9.80 0.64 -1.31
C MET A 47 11.25 0.47 -0.84
N LEU A 48 11.54 -0.58 -0.06
CA LEU A 48 12.90 -0.86 0.42
C LEU A 48 13.85 -1.27 -0.72
N LEU A 49 13.39 -2.12 -1.64
CA LEU A 49 14.20 -2.54 -2.79
C LEU A 49 14.50 -1.36 -3.73
N LEU A 50 13.48 -0.56 -4.04
CA LEU A 50 13.64 0.62 -4.89
C LEU A 50 14.54 1.66 -4.23
N GLY A 51 14.30 1.97 -2.94
CA GLY A 51 15.13 2.91 -2.19
C GLY A 51 16.58 2.44 -2.06
N GLY A 52 16.79 1.15 -1.80
CA GLY A 52 18.11 0.55 -1.76
C GLY A 52 18.85 0.64 -3.10
N TYR A 53 18.16 0.36 -4.21
CA TYR A 53 18.72 0.52 -5.55
C TYR A 53 19.15 1.98 -5.79
N VAL A 54 18.23 2.94 -5.61
CA VAL A 54 18.53 4.37 -5.83
C VAL A 54 19.71 4.84 -4.98
N ALA A 55 19.71 4.51 -3.68
CA ALA A 55 20.79 4.91 -2.78
C ALA A 55 22.17 4.33 -3.18
N LEU A 56 22.20 3.12 -3.72
CA LEU A 56 23.44 2.47 -4.17
C LEU A 56 24.02 3.20 -5.40
N PHE A 57 23.17 3.52 -6.37
CA PHE A 57 23.60 4.28 -7.56
C PHE A 57 24.01 5.70 -7.21
N ASP A 58 23.28 6.37 -6.32
CA ASP A 58 23.65 7.70 -5.82
C ASP A 58 25.03 7.66 -5.13
N PHE A 59 25.29 6.65 -4.30
CA PHE A 59 26.59 6.48 -3.64
C PHE A 59 27.72 6.26 -4.65
N LEU A 60 27.52 5.41 -5.66
CA LEU A 60 28.51 5.16 -6.71
C LEU A 60 28.80 6.43 -7.51
N LEU A 61 27.75 7.15 -7.91
CA LEU A 61 27.87 8.36 -8.71
C LEU A 61 28.56 9.48 -7.94
N VAL A 62 28.20 9.71 -6.67
CA VAL A 62 28.85 10.71 -5.82
C VAL A 62 30.34 10.40 -5.67
N ASN A 63 30.72 9.15 -5.37
CA ASN A 63 32.14 8.79 -5.25
C ASN A 63 32.89 8.93 -6.58
N PHE A 64 32.28 8.52 -7.69
CA PHE A 64 32.88 8.63 -9.01
C PHE A 64 33.07 10.09 -9.40
N VAL A 65 32.04 10.94 -9.25
CA VAL A 65 32.13 12.38 -9.52
C VAL A 65 33.18 13.02 -8.60
N HIS A 66 33.17 12.76 -7.30
CA HIS A 66 34.17 13.28 -6.38
C HIS A 66 35.61 12.89 -6.75
N PHE A 67 35.81 11.67 -7.26
CA PHE A 67 37.11 11.23 -7.76
C PHE A 67 37.57 12.09 -8.94
N PHE A 68 36.70 12.31 -9.94
CA PHE A 68 37.05 13.14 -11.10
C PHE A 68 37.22 14.62 -10.75
N THR A 69 36.39 15.19 -9.87
CA THR A 69 36.49 16.61 -9.49
C THR A 69 37.71 16.92 -8.62
N ARG A 70 38.33 15.92 -7.99
CA ARG A 70 39.61 16.09 -7.26
C ARG A 70 40.86 15.79 -8.09
N LEU A 71 40.70 15.14 -9.26
CA LEU A 71 41.82 14.79 -10.13
C LEU A 71 42.14 15.86 -11.18
N HIS A 72 41.27 16.86 -11.33
CA HIS A 72 41.52 18.13 -12.03
C HIS A 72 41.83 19.20 -10.99
#